data_AF-A0A1I7Y3J7-F1
#
_entry.id   AF-A0A1I7Y3J7-F1
#
_cell.length_a   1.000
_cell.length_b   1.000
_cell.length_c   1.000
_cell.angle_alpha   90.00
_cell.angle_beta   90.00
_cell.angle_gamma   90.00
#
_symmetry.space_group_name_H-M   'P 1'
#
loop_
_entity.id
_entity.type
_entity.pdbx_description
1 polymer ?
#
loop_
_entity_poly.entity_id
_entity_poly.type
_entity_poly.pdbx_seq_one_letter_code
_entity_poly.pdbx_strand_id
1 'polypeptide(L)'
;MQNRTLEIGVGLFLLAGILALLLLALRVSGLSASPSSDTYKLYAYFDNIAGLTVRAKVTMAGVTIGKVTAIDLDRDTYTGRVTLQLEKRVDNLPTDSTA
;
A
#
# COMPACT_ATOMS: atom_id res chain seq x y z
N MET A 1 17.74 -47.39 -16.10
CA MET A 1 16.50 -46.61 -16.30
C MET A 1 16.25 -45.63 -15.13
N GLN A 2 17.27 -44.89 -14.67
CA GLN A 2 17.20 -44.06 -13.45
C GLN A 2 17.11 -42.54 -13.72
N ASN A 3 17.38 -42.09 -14.94
CA ASN A 3 17.50 -40.65 -15.24
C ASN A 3 16.15 -39.95 -15.34
N ARG A 4 15.09 -40.64 -15.81
CA ARG A 4 13.77 -40.05 -15.99
C ARG A 4 13.12 -39.59 -14.68
N THR A 5 13.30 -40.34 -13.60
CA THR A 5 12.76 -39.96 -12.27
C THR A 5 13.50 -38.77 -11.68
N LEU A 6 14.82 -38.69 -11.90
CA LEU A 6 15.64 -37.54 -11.51
C LEU A 6 15.27 -36.28 -12.31
N GLU A 7 15.11 -36.39 -13.64
CA GLU A 7 14.70 -35.28 -14.51
C GLU A 7 13.33 -34.71 -14.12
N ILE A 8 12.35 -35.59 -13.82
CA ILE A 8 11.02 -35.17 -13.36
C ILE A 8 11.09 -34.50 -11.98
N GLY A 9 11.91 -35.04 -11.06
CA GLY A 9 12.10 -34.46 -9.73
C GLY A 9 12.72 -33.05 -9.77
N VAL A 10 13.74 -32.86 -10.60
CA VAL A 10 14.39 -31.56 -10.80
C VAL A 10 13.43 -30.57 -11.47
N GLY A 11 12.66 -31.01 -12.47
CA GLY A 11 11.64 -30.19 -13.12
C GLY A 11 10.56 -29.71 -12.14
N LEU A 12 10.07 -30.59 -11.28
CA LEU A 12 9.08 -30.24 -10.25
C LEU A 12 9.66 -29.25 -9.23
N PHE A 13 10.91 -29.43 -8.82
CA PHE A 13 11.60 -28.51 -7.91
C PHE A 13 11.76 -27.11 -8.51
N LEU A 14 12.16 -27.02 -9.78
CA LEU A 14 12.26 -25.75 -10.51
C LEU A 14 10.91 -25.05 -10.62
N LEU A 15 9.85 -25.78 -10.96
CA LEU A 15 8.48 -25.25 -11.02
C LEU A 15 8.02 -24.70 -9.66
N ALA A 16 8.27 -25.43 -8.58
CA ALA A 16 7.94 -24.97 -7.23
C ALA A 16 8.73 -23.71 -6.85
N GLY A 17 10.00 -23.63 -7.22
CA GLY A 17 10.84 -22.45 -7.02
C GLY A 17 10.32 -21.21 -7.77
N ILE A 18 9.94 -21.38 -9.04
CA ILE A 18 9.34 -20.30 -9.85
C ILE A 18 8.02 -19.83 -9.22
N LEU A 19 7.17 -20.76 -8.78
CA LEU A 19 5.92 -20.45 -8.08
C LEU A 19 6.17 -19.66 -6.79
N ALA A 20 7.16 -20.05 -5.99
CA ALA A 20 7.51 -19.34 -4.77
C ALA A 20 8.00 -17.91 -5.05
N LEU A 21 8.83 -17.71 -6.08
CA LEU A 21 9.32 -16.40 -6.49
C LEU A 21 8.17 -15.50 -7.01
N LEU A 22 7.24 -16.05 -7.78
CA LEU A 22 6.04 -15.32 -8.22
C LEU A 22 5.19 -14.85 -7.04
N LEU A 23 4.95 -15.73 -6.06
CA LEU A 23 4.21 -15.36 -4.85
C LEU A 23 4.93 -14.27 -4.04
N LEU A 24 6.26 -14.36 -3.91
CA LEU A 24 7.04 -13.34 -3.22
C LEU A 24 6.97 -11.99 -3.94
N ALA A 25 7.09 -11.97 -5.28
CA ALA A 25 6.99 -10.74 -6.06
C ALA A 25 5.63 -10.03 -5.87
N LEU A 26 4.53 -10.79 -5.88
CA LEU A 26 3.19 -10.27 -5.62
C LEU A 26 3.04 -9.72 -4.19
N ARG A 27 3.60 -10.41 -3.19
CA ARG A 27 3.60 -9.96 -1.78
C ARG A 27 4.40 -8.67 -1.59
N VAL A 28 5.62 -8.60 -2.14
CA VAL A 28 6.55 -7.46 -2.02
C VAL A 28 6.07 -6.22 -2.78
N SER A 29 5.40 -6.39 -3.92
CA SER A 29 4.78 -5.29 -4.68
C SER A 29 3.75 -4.48 -3.87
N GLY A 30 3.28 -5.05 -2.75
CA GLY A 30 2.22 -4.47 -1.93
C GLY A 30 0.82 -4.77 -2.49
N LEU A 31 0.72 -5.69 -3.45
CA LEU A 31 -0.52 -6.27 -3.97
C LEU A 31 -1.12 -7.31 -3.01
N SER A 32 -0.72 -7.30 -1.74
CA SER A 32 -1.46 -8.03 -0.73
C SER A 32 -2.87 -7.43 -0.72
N ALA A 33 -3.83 -8.20 -1.23
CA ALA A 33 -5.25 -7.99 -1.01
C ALA A 33 -5.47 -8.08 0.50
N SER A 34 -5.17 -6.99 1.22
CA SER A 34 -5.71 -6.80 2.55
C SER A 34 -7.22 -6.93 2.38
N PRO A 35 -7.90 -7.77 3.18
CA PRO A 35 -9.36 -7.75 3.18
C PRO A 35 -9.74 -6.29 3.28
N SER A 36 -10.66 -5.87 2.40
CA SER A 36 -11.15 -4.51 2.30
C SER A 36 -11.66 -4.08 3.66
N SER A 37 -10.76 -3.60 4.51
CA SER A 37 -11.09 -2.83 5.67
C SER A 37 -11.80 -1.64 5.09
N ASP A 38 -13.06 -1.51 5.49
CA ASP A 38 -13.92 -0.46 4.99
C ASP A 38 -13.18 0.86 5.24
N THR A 39 -12.88 1.61 4.19
CA THR A 39 -12.02 2.81 4.25
C THR A 39 -12.71 3.96 3.55
N TYR A 40 -12.44 5.18 4.01
CA TYR A 40 -12.90 6.40 3.36
C TYR A 40 -11.71 7.25 2.91
N LYS A 41 -11.95 8.11 1.92
CA LYS A 41 -10.95 9.03 1.38
C LYS A 41 -11.10 10.38 2.05
N LEU A 42 -9.97 10.97 2.44
CA LEU A 42 -9.90 12.34 2.93
C LEU A 42 -8.93 13.12 2.04
N TYR A 43 -9.32 14.34 1.65
CA TYR A 43 -8.49 15.24 0.88
C TYR A 43 -7.95 16.31 1.81
N ALA A 44 -6.63 16.44 1.86
CA ALA A 44 -5.94 17.46 2.64
C ALA A 44 -5.09 18.31 1.69
N TYR A 45 -5.01 19.60 1.99
CA TYR A 45 -4.27 20.58 1.20
C TYR A 45 -3.13 21.13 2.04
N PHE A 46 -1.92 21.12 1.48
CA PHE A 46 -0.72 21.60 2.15
C PHE A 46 0.03 22.58 1.25
N ASP A 47 0.62 23.60 1.86
CA ASP A 47 1.48 24.55 1.15
C ASP A 47 2.82 23.92 0.71
N ASN A 48 3.28 22.91 1.46
CA ASN A 48 4.52 22.20 1.18
C ASN A 48 4.36 20.70 1.47
N ILE A 49 4.65 19.88 0.45
CA ILE A 49 4.58 18.41 0.49
C ILE A 49 5.95 17.76 0.24
N ALA A 50 7.04 18.52 0.40
CA ALA A 50 8.39 18.03 0.16
C ALA A 50 8.71 16.83 1.06
N GLY A 51 9.20 15.74 0.44
CA GLY A 51 9.55 14.50 1.15
C GLY A 51 8.37 13.56 1.42
N LEU A 52 7.12 13.97 1.16
CA LEU A 52 5.98 13.06 1.24
C LEU A 52 5.96 12.13 0.03
N THR A 53 5.75 10.84 0.29
CA THR A 53 5.72 9.81 -0.76
C THR A 53 4.39 9.07 -0.78
N VAL A 54 4.00 8.58 -1.96
CA VAL A 54 2.84 7.72 -2.10
C VAL A 54 3.06 6.45 -1.26
N ARG A 55 2.01 5.96 -0.59
CA ARG A 55 2.05 4.87 0.41
C ARG A 55 2.69 5.22 1.75
N ALA A 56 3.02 6.49 2.02
CA ALA A 56 3.39 6.93 3.36
C ALA A 56 2.27 6.59 4.37
N LYS A 57 2.67 6.20 5.59
CA LYS A 57 1.73 5.84 6.67
C LYS A 57 1.12 7.12 7.25
N VAL A 58 -0.19 7.09 7.49
CA VAL A 58 -0.90 8.14 8.22
C VAL A 58 -1.05 7.69 9.67
N THR A 59 -0.54 8.47 10.60
CA THR A 59 -0.55 8.16 12.02
C THR A 59 -1.31 9.21 12.83
N MET A 60 -1.97 8.78 13.90
CA MET A 60 -2.59 9.64 14.89
C MET A 60 -2.14 9.16 16.27
N ALA A 61 -1.60 10.07 17.08
CA ALA A 61 -1.03 9.73 18.39
C ALA A 61 -0.05 8.53 18.36
N GLY A 62 0.70 8.38 17.25
CA GLY A 62 1.64 7.26 17.03
C GLY A 62 1.01 5.96 16.49
N VAL A 63 -0.32 5.87 16.41
CA VAL A 63 -1.02 4.70 15.87
C VAL A 63 -1.27 4.88 14.38
N THR A 64 -0.97 3.86 13.57
CA THR A 64 -1.26 3.90 12.12
C THR A 64 -2.76 3.76 11.87
N ILE A 65 -3.35 4.76 11.23
CA ILE A 65 -4.80 4.85 10.95
C ILE A 65 -5.12 4.80 9.44
N GLY A 66 -4.09 4.88 8.59
CA GLY A 66 -4.28 4.87 7.15
C GLY A 66 -2.99 5.05 6.36
N LYS A 67 -3.13 5.44 5.10
CA LYS A 67 -2.02 5.66 4.16
C LYS A 67 -2.32 6.74 3.12
N VAL A 68 -1.27 7.36 2.60
CA VAL A 68 -1.33 8.25 1.45
C VAL A 68 -1.51 7.43 0.18
N THR A 69 -2.52 7.78 -0.62
CA THR A 69 -2.85 7.07 -1.88
C THR A 69 -2.45 7.84 -3.13
N ALA A 70 -2.52 9.17 -3.08
CA ALA A 70 -2.12 10.03 -4.19
C ALA A 70 -1.65 11.38 -3.66
N ILE A 71 -0.78 12.03 -4.44
CA ILE A 71 -0.25 13.36 -4.19
C ILE A 71 -0.33 14.09 -5.53
N ASP A 72 -1.11 15.16 -5.58
CA ASP A 72 -1.33 15.98 -6.77
C ASP A 72 -1.02 17.44 -6.46
N LEU A 73 -0.75 18.24 -7.48
CA LEU A 73 -0.75 19.70 -7.38
C LEU A 73 -2.15 20.19 -7.79
N ASP A 74 -2.84 20.87 -6.88
CA ASP A 74 -4.06 21.59 -7.21
C ASP A 74 -3.71 22.78 -8.12
N ARG A 75 -4.36 22.87 -9.28
CA ARG A 75 -4.03 23.89 -10.29
C ARG A 75 -4.74 25.22 -10.07
N ASP A 76 -5.77 25.22 -9.23
CA ASP A 76 -6.55 26.43 -8.95
C ASP A 76 -5.92 27.18 -7.77
N THR A 77 -5.49 26.46 -6.74
CA THR A 77 -4.87 27.04 -5.54
C THR A 77 -3.35 26.96 -5.50
N TYR A 78 -2.72 26.21 -6.42
CA TYR A 78 -1.28 25.92 -6.42
C TYR A 78 -0.77 25.26 -5.14
N THR A 79 -1.66 24.59 -4.39
CA THR A 79 -1.31 23.84 -3.17
C THR A 79 -1.20 22.34 -3.45
N GLY A 80 -0.42 21.62 -2.64
CA GLY A 80 -0.31 20.17 -2.73
C GLY A 80 -1.57 19.51 -2.18
N ARG A 81 -2.32 18.80 -3.04
CA ARG A 81 -3.48 18.00 -2.67
C ARG A 81 -3.05 16.57 -2.36
N VAL A 82 -3.20 16.16 -1.11
CA VAL A 82 -2.89 14.82 -0.63
C VAL A 82 -4.18 14.03 -0.45
N THR A 83 -4.27 12.87 -1.11
CA THR A 83 -5.39 11.94 -0.94
C THR A 83 -5.02 10.87 0.08
N LEU A 84 -5.67 10.93 1.23
CA LEU A 84 -5.50 10.01 2.35
C LEU A 84 -6.58 8.93 2.29
N GLN A 85 -6.23 7.69 2.60
CA GLN A 85 -7.18 6.60 2.79
C GLN A 85 -7.09 6.16 4.25
N LEU A 86 -8.18 6.36 4.98
CA LEU A 86 -8.30 6.10 6.41
C LEU A 86 -9.24 4.93 6.65
N GLU A 87 -8.98 4.18 7.71
CA GLU A 87 -9.83 3.05 8.11
C GLU A 87 -11.12 3.54 8.78
N LYS A 88 -12.29 2.98 8.43
CA LYS A 88 -13.60 3.36 9.01
C LYS A 88 -13.70 3.17 10.52
N ARG A 89 -12.82 2.35 11.12
CA ARG A 89 -12.72 2.25 12.60
C ARG A 89 -12.35 3.59 13.25
N VAL A 90 -11.83 4.53 12.47
CA VAL A 90 -11.51 5.90 12.87
C VAL A 90 -12.55 6.82 12.21
N ASP A 91 -13.75 6.85 12.78
CA ASP A 91 -14.90 7.64 12.31
C ASP A 91 -15.15 8.91 13.13
N ASN A 92 -14.35 9.13 14.17
CA ASN A 92 -14.51 10.19 15.15
C ASN A 92 -13.49 11.32 15.03
N LEU A 93 -12.97 11.58 13.83
CA LEU A 93 -12.06 12.71 13.57
C LEU A 93 -12.78 14.05 13.80
N PRO A 94 -12.37 14.84 14.79
CA PRO A 94 -12.93 16.16 15.02
C PRO A 94 -12.60 17.12 13.87
N THR A 95 -13.48 18.09 13.60
CA THR A 95 -13.27 19.10 12.55
C THR A 95 -12.13 20.08 12.85
N ASP A 96 -11.66 20.15 14.10
CA ASP A 96 -10.52 20.95 14.55
C ASP A 96 -9.18 20.19 14.51
N SER A 97 -9.15 19.01 13.88
CA SER A 97 -7.91 18.25 13.70
C SER A 97 -6.89 19.00 12.82
N THR A 98 -5.62 18.99 13.22
CA THR A 98 -4.50 19.61 12.48
C THR A 98 -3.49 18.55 12.05
N ALA A 99 -2.85 18.75 10.90
CA ALA A 99 -1.87 17.84 10.30
C ALA A 99 -0.52 18.53 10.06
#